data_AF-A0A2A6EBP2-F1
#
_entry.id   AF-A0A2A6EBP2-F1
#
_cell.length_a   1.000
_cell.length_b   1.000
_cell.length_c   1.000
_cell.angle_alpha   90.00
_cell.angle_beta   90.00
_cell.angle_gamma   90.00
#
_symmetry.space_group_name_H-M   'P 1'
#
loop_
_entity.id
_entity.type
_entity.pdbx_description
1 polymer ?
#
loop_
_entity_poly.entity_id
_entity_poly.type
_entity_poly.pdbx_seq_one_letter_code
_entity_poly.pdbx_strand_id
1 'polypeptide(L)'
;VKEAKGKLFFIADSDDLLPNNSIEMVVNEFAKIKDKKEIGAIVGFDNFINKSNSITEIPFKTEECTFTEFANRWRINQDMKEVFRTSVLKEIPFPEIENERFCPEDLEWLLISHKYLFHYFDKFIYTAEYQENGLSANITKIRMNSPILTTWTYAEYNEFNTSIYKKIRNAINYWRFYFCIEDKSKIRKRINPFWIGLSPIGWLFHIKDRIRIKKK
;
A
#
# COMPACT_ATOMS: atom_id res chain seq x y z
N VAL A 1 8.15 11.59 9.45
CA VAL A 1 8.78 12.20 8.26
C VAL A 1 9.29 13.64 8.47
N LYS A 2 8.49 14.55 9.06
CA LYS A 2 8.83 15.99 9.19
C LYS A 2 10.23 16.25 9.77
N GLU A 3 10.59 15.54 10.84
CA GLU A 3 11.88 15.67 11.54
C GLU A 3 13.08 15.03 10.82
N ALA A 4 12.86 14.19 9.81
CA ALA A 4 13.95 13.46 9.16
C ALA A 4 14.82 14.39 8.31
N LYS A 5 16.14 14.26 8.48
CA LYS A 5 17.18 15.04 7.78
C LYS A 5 17.95 14.23 6.74
N GLY A 6 17.73 12.91 6.69
CA GLY A 6 18.34 12.02 5.70
C GLY A 6 17.85 12.30 4.29
N LYS A 7 18.60 11.81 3.29
CA LYS A 7 18.17 11.81 1.87
C LYS A 7 17.15 10.70 1.58
N LEU A 8 17.30 9.58 2.29
CA LEU A 8 16.43 8.42 2.23
C LEU A 8 15.69 8.26 3.56
N PHE A 9 14.45 7.78 3.47
CA PHE A 9 13.57 7.50 4.59
C PHE A 9 13.23 6.01 4.57
N PHE A 10 13.68 5.30 5.59
CA PHE A 10 13.40 3.87 5.80
C PHE A 10 12.34 3.76 6.90
N ILE A 11 11.19 3.17 6.60
CA ILE A 11 10.13 2.92 7.60
C ILE A 11 10.45 1.57 8.26
N ALA A 12 10.59 1.53 9.58
CA ALA A 12 10.83 0.29 10.32
C ALA A 12 9.93 0.25 11.56
N ASP A 13 9.40 -0.93 11.83
CA ASP A 13 8.59 -1.22 13.00
C ASP A 13 9.49 -1.64 14.17
N SER A 14 9.01 -1.39 15.40
CA SER A 14 9.81 -1.59 16.60
C SER A 14 10.06 -3.06 16.95
N ASP A 15 9.27 -3.96 16.39
CA ASP A 15 9.30 -5.42 16.57
C ASP A 15 10.01 -6.16 15.43
N ASP A 16 10.53 -5.43 14.44
CA ASP A 16 11.20 -6.00 13.28
C ASP A 16 12.72 -5.77 13.30
N LEU A 17 13.42 -6.46 12.39
CA LEU A 17 14.88 -6.45 12.32
C LEU A 17 15.39 -6.02 10.94
N LEU A 18 16.50 -5.29 10.94
CA LEU A 18 17.28 -5.04 9.74
C LEU A 18 18.40 -6.09 9.61
N PRO A 19 18.53 -6.78 8.46
CA PRO A 19 19.74 -7.53 8.15
C PRO A 19 21.00 -6.65 8.29
N ASN A 20 22.12 -7.24 8.72
CA ASN A 20 23.38 -6.51 8.98
C ASN A 20 23.85 -5.62 7.82
N ASN A 21 23.55 -6.02 6.58
CA ASN A 21 23.93 -5.31 5.36
C ASN A 21 22.75 -4.55 4.70
N SER A 22 21.59 -4.43 5.35
CA SER A 22 20.40 -3.79 4.79
C SER A 22 20.66 -2.35 4.33
N ILE A 23 21.20 -1.52 5.23
CA ILE A 23 21.49 -0.11 4.91
C ILE A 23 22.55 0.00 3.81
N GLU A 24 23.57 -0.84 3.83
CA GLU A 24 24.59 -0.89 2.78
C GLU A 24 23.98 -1.25 1.41
N MET A 25 23.14 -2.28 1.35
CA MET A 25 22.44 -2.67 0.12
C MET A 25 21.61 -1.52 -0.44
N VAL A 26 20.82 -0.87 0.40
CA VAL A 26 19.96 0.26 0.02
C VAL A 26 20.78 1.43 -0.49
N VAL A 27 21.88 1.80 0.20
CA VAL A 27 22.75 2.91 -0.21
C VAL A 27 23.46 2.60 -1.52
N ASN A 28 23.95 1.38 -1.69
CA ASN A 28 24.61 0.94 -2.92
C ASN A 28 23.65 0.92 -4.10
N GLU A 29 22.40 0.47 -3.89
CA GLU A 29 21.38 0.51 -4.94
C GLU A 29 21.00 1.95 -5.29
N PHE A 30 20.77 2.80 -4.27
CA PHE A 30 20.48 4.21 -4.47
C PHE A 30 21.57 4.94 -5.25
N ALA A 31 22.84 4.64 -5.00
CA ALA A 31 23.95 5.29 -5.68
C ALA A 31 23.88 5.12 -7.21
N LYS A 32 23.34 4.00 -7.71
CA LYS A 32 23.16 3.71 -9.14
C LYS A 32 22.08 4.57 -9.80
N ILE A 33 21.11 5.02 -9.02
CA ILE A 33 19.93 5.76 -9.50
C ILE A 33 19.78 7.16 -8.89
N LYS A 34 20.79 7.64 -8.14
CA LYS A 34 20.70 8.86 -7.34
C LYS A 34 20.29 10.10 -8.16
N ASP A 35 20.70 10.15 -9.42
CA ASP A 35 20.49 11.26 -10.35
C ASP A 35 19.14 11.15 -11.12
N LYS A 36 18.47 10.00 -11.04
CA LYS A 36 17.12 9.79 -11.59
C LYS A 36 16.07 10.37 -10.65
N LYS A 37 15.63 11.60 -10.93
CA LYS A 37 14.68 12.37 -10.09
C LYS A 37 13.25 11.86 -10.20
N GLU A 38 12.93 11.14 -11.27
CA GLU A 38 11.67 10.46 -11.52
C GLU A 38 11.44 9.25 -10.61
N ILE A 39 12.49 8.72 -9.96
CA ILE A 39 12.37 7.60 -9.02
C ILE A 39 12.19 8.14 -7.60
N GLY A 40 11.05 7.82 -6.99
CA GLY A 40 10.68 8.27 -5.65
C GLY A 40 11.01 7.28 -4.54
N ALA A 41 11.14 5.99 -4.86
CA ALA A 41 11.39 4.93 -3.90
C ALA A 41 12.31 3.84 -4.46
N ILE A 42 13.02 3.17 -3.58
CA ILE A 42 13.72 1.91 -3.82
C ILE A 42 12.96 0.81 -3.08
N VAL A 43 12.76 -0.34 -3.70
CA VAL A 43 11.91 -1.39 -3.16
C VAL A 43 12.64 -2.72 -3.16
N GLY A 44 12.91 -3.24 -1.97
CA GLY A 44 13.39 -4.60 -1.76
C GLY A 44 12.28 -5.49 -1.22
N PHE A 45 12.68 -6.64 -0.67
CA PHE A 45 11.78 -7.64 -0.11
C PHE A 45 11.94 -7.78 1.39
N ASP A 46 10.86 -8.21 2.05
CA ASP A 46 10.88 -8.63 3.44
C ASP A 46 11.21 -10.11 3.54
N ASN A 47 12.06 -10.48 4.50
CA ASN A 47 12.15 -11.84 5.04
C ASN A 47 11.18 -11.97 6.21
N PHE A 48 10.81 -13.20 6.56
CA PHE A 48 10.06 -13.47 7.79
C PHE A 48 10.88 -14.29 8.79
N ILE A 49 10.85 -13.90 10.07
CA ILE A 49 11.57 -14.62 11.16
C ILE A 49 10.92 -15.98 11.43
N ASN A 50 9.59 -16.01 11.44
CA ASN A 50 8.77 -17.11 11.96
C ASN A 50 7.86 -17.74 10.88
N LYS A 51 8.11 -17.43 9.60
CA LYS A 51 7.34 -17.93 8.46
C LYS A 51 8.27 -18.15 7.26
N SER A 52 7.96 -19.14 6.44
CA SER A 52 8.68 -19.33 5.18
C SER A 52 8.37 -18.21 4.19
N ASN A 53 9.40 -17.70 3.52
CA ASN A 53 9.23 -16.84 2.35
C ASN A 53 8.46 -17.59 1.26
N SER A 54 7.61 -16.86 0.55
CA SER A 54 6.80 -17.45 -0.53
C SER A 54 7.51 -17.42 -1.88
N ILE A 55 8.56 -16.60 -2.00
CA ILE A 55 9.38 -16.49 -3.22
C ILE A 55 10.68 -17.27 -3.05
N THR A 56 10.97 -18.14 -4.01
CA THR A 56 12.24 -18.87 -4.11
C THR A 56 13.15 -18.28 -5.18
N GLU A 57 12.58 -17.61 -6.19
CA GLU A 57 13.30 -16.98 -7.28
C GLU A 57 12.59 -15.71 -7.74
N ILE A 58 13.35 -14.62 -7.92
CA ILE A 58 12.86 -13.32 -8.38
C ILE A 58 13.12 -13.24 -9.89
N PRO A 59 12.09 -13.07 -10.73
CA PRO A 59 12.22 -13.20 -12.18
C PRO A 59 12.84 -11.96 -12.87
N PHE A 60 13.36 -11.01 -12.11
CA PHE A 60 14.03 -9.81 -12.58
C PHE A 60 15.17 -9.45 -11.63
N LYS A 61 16.17 -8.72 -12.14
CA LYS A 61 17.25 -8.17 -11.33
C LYS A 61 16.89 -6.79 -10.78
N THR A 62 16.40 -5.92 -11.66
CA THR A 62 15.90 -4.59 -11.34
C THR A 62 14.71 -4.25 -12.23
N GLU A 63 13.77 -3.46 -11.72
CA GLU A 63 12.60 -2.98 -12.46
C GLU A 63 12.27 -1.54 -12.05
N GLU A 64 11.91 -0.69 -13.01
CA GLU A 64 11.52 0.70 -12.75
C GLU A 64 10.10 0.92 -13.29
N CYS A 65 9.11 0.88 -12.41
CA CYS A 65 7.71 1.09 -12.78
C CYS A 65 6.91 1.63 -11.60
N THR A 66 5.64 1.95 -11.83
CA THR A 66 4.73 2.31 -10.73
C THR A 66 4.37 1.10 -9.88
N PHE A 67 3.89 1.36 -8.66
CA PHE A 67 3.40 0.32 -7.75
C PHE A 67 2.37 -0.62 -8.40
N THR A 68 1.43 -0.07 -9.18
CA THR A 68 0.37 -0.86 -9.81
C THR A 68 0.85 -1.68 -11.00
N GLU A 69 1.80 -1.15 -11.79
CA GLU A 69 2.40 -1.86 -12.92
C GLU A 69 3.22 -3.05 -12.45
N PHE A 70 3.98 -2.88 -11.38
CA PHE A 70 4.74 -3.95 -10.76
C PHE A 70 3.83 -5.12 -10.36
N ALA A 71 2.77 -4.82 -9.60
CA ALA A 71 1.78 -5.80 -9.15
C ALA A 71 1.01 -6.47 -10.30
N ASN A 72 0.87 -5.81 -11.46
CA ASN A 72 0.25 -6.38 -12.65
C ASN A 72 1.20 -7.33 -13.39
N ARG A 73 2.48 -6.97 -13.48
CA ARG A 73 3.49 -7.70 -14.24
C ARG A 73 3.94 -8.98 -13.54
N TRP A 74 4.32 -8.87 -12.27
CA TRP A 74 5.09 -9.92 -11.61
C TRP A 74 4.26 -10.84 -10.71
N ARG A 75 3.13 -10.37 -10.18
CA ARG A 75 2.25 -11.14 -9.27
C ARG A 75 3.03 -11.79 -8.11
N ILE A 76 4.04 -11.10 -7.59
CA ILE A 76 4.86 -11.60 -6.49
C ILE A 76 4.04 -11.61 -5.20
N ASN A 77 4.04 -12.76 -4.53
CA ASN A 77 3.35 -12.99 -3.27
C ASN A 77 4.34 -12.93 -2.09
N GLN A 78 5.16 -11.90 -2.04
CA GLN A 78 6.14 -11.64 -0.98
C GLN A 78 5.99 -10.17 -0.57
N ASP A 79 6.02 -9.91 0.73
CA ASP A 79 5.96 -8.54 1.24
C ASP A 79 7.25 -7.80 0.87
N MET A 80 7.10 -6.51 0.64
CA MET A 80 8.15 -5.64 0.10
C MET A 80 8.47 -4.55 1.09
N LYS A 81 9.68 -4.01 0.96
CA LYS A 81 10.14 -2.87 1.75
C LYS A 81 10.49 -1.70 0.88
N GLU A 82 9.73 -0.63 1.02
CA GLU A 82 9.98 0.64 0.37
C GLU A 82 10.90 1.53 1.22
N VAL A 83 11.96 2.02 0.58
CA VAL A 83 12.80 3.10 1.09
C VAL A 83 12.61 4.30 0.18
N PHE A 84 11.95 5.33 0.70
CA PHE A 84 11.59 6.51 -0.08
C PHE A 84 12.70 7.55 -0.06
N ARG A 85 12.79 8.35 -1.12
CA ARG A 85 13.44 9.66 -1.00
C ARG A 85 12.68 10.47 0.05
N THR A 86 13.38 11.02 1.04
CA THR A 86 12.73 11.79 2.11
C THR A 86 11.98 13.01 1.56
N SER A 87 12.45 13.60 0.47
CA SER A 87 11.75 14.70 -0.22
C SER A 87 10.39 14.28 -0.77
N VAL A 88 10.24 13.05 -1.25
CA VAL A 88 8.99 12.54 -1.83
C VAL A 88 7.94 12.36 -0.73
N LEU A 89 8.29 11.76 0.41
CA LEU A 89 7.36 11.65 1.55
C LEU A 89 7.01 13.01 2.19
N LYS A 90 7.87 14.02 2.03
CA LYS A 90 7.55 15.39 2.47
C LYS A 90 6.62 16.09 1.49
N GLU A 91 6.74 15.81 0.19
CA GLU A 91 5.84 16.35 -0.84
C GLU A 91 4.47 15.68 -0.81
N ILE A 92 4.43 14.36 -0.63
CA ILE A 92 3.23 13.53 -0.64
C ILE A 92 3.17 12.76 0.68
N PRO A 93 2.80 13.42 1.79
CA PRO A 93 2.71 12.77 3.08
C PRO A 93 1.48 11.86 3.16
N PHE A 94 1.57 10.84 4.02
CA PHE A 94 0.42 10.10 4.51
C PHE A 94 -0.77 11.01 4.85
N PRO A 95 -1.97 10.75 4.31
CA PRO A 95 -3.14 11.53 4.65
C PRO A 95 -3.57 11.32 6.10
N GLU A 96 -3.67 12.41 6.85
CA GLU A 96 -4.22 12.42 8.21
C GLU A 96 -5.66 12.98 8.18
N ILE A 97 -6.63 12.20 8.64
CA ILE A 97 -8.04 12.60 8.71
C ILE A 97 -8.56 12.38 10.13
N GLU A 98 -9.21 13.40 10.67
CA GLU A 98 -9.82 13.33 12.00
C GLU A 98 -10.80 12.15 12.09
N ASN A 99 -10.67 11.35 13.16
CA ASN A 99 -11.44 10.13 13.44
C ASN A 99 -11.13 8.92 12.55
N GLU A 100 -10.19 9.02 11.61
CA GLU A 100 -9.65 7.86 10.89
C GLU A 100 -8.36 7.41 11.60
N ARG A 101 -8.38 6.22 12.20
CA ARG A 101 -7.23 5.66 12.95
C ARG A 101 -6.34 4.75 12.11
N PHE A 102 -6.72 4.50 10.86
CA PHE A 102 -6.01 3.61 9.96
C PHE A 102 -6.00 4.18 8.55
N CYS A 103 -4.81 4.32 7.98
CA CYS A 103 -4.59 4.58 6.56
C CYS A 103 -3.98 3.34 5.92
N PRO A 104 -4.57 2.78 4.85
CA PRO A 104 -3.87 1.78 4.05
C PRO A 104 -2.57 2.36 3.49
N GLU A 105 -1.45 1.66 3.65
CA GLU A 105 -0.14 2.07 3.11
C GLU A 105 -0.17 2.24 1.60
N ASP A 106 -0.88 1.34 0.91
CA ASP A 106 -1.20 1.43 -0.52
C ASP A 106 -1.64 2.83 -0.96
N LEU A 107 -2.35 3.60 -0.12
CA LEU A 107 -2.80 4.93 -0.49
C LEU A 107 -1.62 5.87 -0.76
N GLU A 108 -0.62 5.91 0.11
CA GLU A 108 0.56 6.75 -0.09
C GLU A 108 1.32 6.30 -1.34
N TRP A 109 1.48 5.00 -1.54
CA TRP A 109 2.18 4.45 -2.71
C TRP A 109 1.47 4.76 -4.03
N LEU A 110 0.13 4.70 -4.04
CA LEU A 110 -0.69 5.10 -5.18
C LEU A 110 -0.56 6.59 -5.46
N LEU A 111 -0.59 7.43 -4.42
CA LEU A 111 -0.44 8.88 -4.57
C LEU A 111 0.96 9.24 -5.11
N ILE A 112 2.01 8.56 -4.63
CA ILE A 112 3.38 8.72 -5.15
C ILE A 112 3.46 8.24 -6.61
N SER A 113 2.80 7.14 -6.96
CA SER A 113 2.80 6.55 -8.31
C SER A 113 2.19 7.45 -9.39
N HIS A 114 1.47 8.52 -9.02
CA HIS A 114 1.01 9.53 -9.99
C HIS A 114 2.14 10.44 -10.49
N LYS A 115 3.26 10.53 -9.77
CA LYS A 115 4.38 11.43 -10.09
C LYS A 115 5.73 10.74 -10.19
N TYR A 116 5.91 9.61 -9.52
CA TYR A 116 7.19 8.94 -9.35
C TYR A 116 7.11 7.46 -9.66
N LEU A 117 8.23 6.93 -10.16
CA LEU A 117 8.47 5.50 -10.31
C LEU A 117 9.14 4.92 -9.06
N PHE A 118 9.05 3.60 -8.94
CA PHE A 118 9.63 2.81 -7.87
C PHE A 118 10.71 1.93 -8.51
N HIS A 119 11.89 1.88 -7.89
CA HIS A 119 13.01 1.06 -8.34
C HIS A 119 13.07 -0.22 -7.51
N TYR A 120 12.59 -1.31 -8.10
CA TYR A 120 12.58 -2.63 -7.48
C TYR A 120 13.90 -3.34 -7.75
N PHE A 121 14.40 -4.09 -6.77
CA PHE A 121 15.62 -4.88 -6.88
C PHE A 121 15.54 -6.18 -6.08
N ASP A 122 16.27 -7.19 -6.52
CA ASP A 122 16.13 -8.60 -6.11
C ASP A 122 16.78 -8.94 -4.76
N LYS A 123 16.57 -8.12 -3.73
CA LYS A 123 17.19 -8.28 -2.40
C LYS A 123 16.20 -8.21 -1.26
N PHE A 124 16.41 -9.09 -0.29
CA PHE A 124 15.80 -8.97 1.03
C PHE A 124 16.55 -7.93 1.86
N ILE A 125 15.86 -6.87 2.28
CA ILE A 125 16.46 -5.75 3.01
C ILE A 125 15.82 -5.50 4.37
N TYR A 126 14.86 -6.32 4.75
CA TYR A 126 14.12 -6.19 6.00
C TYR A 126 13.68 -7.57 6.46
N THR A 127 13.52 -7.74 7.77
CA THR A 127 13.10 -9.02 8.34
C THR A 127 11.97 -8.74 9.32
N ALA A 128 10.76 -9.12 8.93
CA ALA A 128 9.55 -8.90 9.70
C ALA A 128 9.17 -10.11 10.58
N GLU A 129 8.55 -9.85 11.72
CA GLU A 129 7.86 -10.90 12.49
C GLU A 129 6.41 -11.05 12.02
N TYR A 130 6.06 -12.21 11.45
CA TYR A 130 4.68 -12.44 11.02
C TYR A 130 3.77 -12.66 12.23
N GLN A 131 2.79 -11.79 12.41
CA GLN A 131 1.79 -11.90 13.49
C GLN A 131 0.48 -12.48 12.97
N GLU A 132 0.14 -13.71 13.37
CA GLU A 132 -1.10 -14.39 12.95
C GLU A 132 -2.38 -13.60 13.31
N ASN A 133 -2.36 -12.91 14.45
CA ASN A 133 -3.47 -12.08 14.94
C ASN A 133 -3.30 -10.58 14.63
N GLY A 134 -2.37 -10.24 13.71
CA GLY A 134 -2.06 -8.87 13.33
C GLY A 134 -3.18 -8.15 12.57
N LEU A 135 -2.86 -6.97 12.03
CA LEU A 135 -3.80 -6.12 11.30
C LEU A 135 -4.55 -6.88 10.19
N SER A 136 -3.85 -7.75 9.47
CA SER A 136 -4.41 -8.57 8.38
C SER A 136 -5.60 -9.43 8.81
N ALA A 137 -5.57 -10.01 10.01
CA ALA A 137 -6.67 -10.83 10.53
C ALA A 137 -7.95 -10.02 10.79
N ASN A 138 -7.79 -8.71 11.05
CA ASN A 138 -8.87 -7.78 11.40
C ASN A 138 -9.10 -6.69 10.35
N ILE A 139 -8.48 -6.80 9.18
CA ILE A 139 -8.40 -5.71 8.19
C ILE A 139 -9.77 -5.18 7.75
N THR A 140 -10.77 -6.05 7.65
CA THR A 140 -12.14 -5.62 7.32
C THR A 140 -12.71 -4.71 8.40
N LYS A 141 -12.60 -5.08 9.68
CA LYS A 141 -13.10 -4.27 10.80
C LYS A 141 -12.33 -2.95 10.89
N ILE A 142 -11.01 -2.99 10.72
CA ILE A 142 -10.15 -1.82 10.73
C ILE A 142 -10.56 -0.84 9.63
N ARG A 143 -10.72 -1.32 8.39
CA ARG A 143 -11.17 -0.51 7.24
C ARG A 143 -12.59 0.04 7.40
N MET A 144 -13.49 -0.69 8.05
CA MET A 144 -14.83 -0.18 8.38
C MET A 144 -14.79 0.95 9.42
N ASN A 145 -13.80 0.95 10.31
CA ASN A 145 -13.57 2.01 11.31
C ASN A 145 -12.73 3.18 10.76
N SER A 146 -12.21 3.07 9.54
CA SER A 146 -11.52 4.15 8.83
C SER A 146 -11.95 4.13 7.35
N PRO A 147 -13.26 4.39 7.08
CA PRO A 147 -13.83 4.20 5.75
C PRO A 147 -13.49 5.33 4.77
N ILE A 148 -13.16 6.54 5.21
CA ILE A 148 -12.82 7.66 4.32
C ILE A 148 -11.49 7.38 3.64
N LEU A 149 -10.45 7.02 4.39
CA LEU A 149 -9.14 6.69 3.82
C LEU A 149 -9.22 5.40 3.01
N THR A 150 -9.97 4.40 3.49
CA THR A 150 -10.19 3.15 2.75
C THR A 150 -10.86 3.38 1.39
N THR A 151 -11.92 4.18 1.34
CA THR A 151 -12.61 4.48 0.06
C THR A 151 -11.74 5.29 -0.87
N TRP A 152 -10.94 6.23 -0.35
CA TRP A 152 -9.96 6.95 -1.15
C TRP A 152 -8.98 5.98 -1.82
N THR A 153 -8.40 5.02 -1.08
CA THR A 153 -7.50 3.99 -1.64
C THR A 153 -8.14 3.24 -2.81
N TYR A 154 -9.38 2.77 -2.66
CA TYR A 154 -10.07 2.04 -3.74
C TYR A 154 -10.45 2.90 -4.94
N ALA A 155 -10.68 4.19 -4.72
CA ALA A 155 -10.89 5.14 -5.81
C ALA A 155 -9.58 5.40 -6.57
N GLU A 156 -8.45 5.61 -5.88
CA GLU A 156 -7.13 5.75 -6.52
C GLU A 156 -6.77 4.52 -7.35
N TYR A 157 -6.93 3.32 -6.80
CA TYR A 157 -6.72 2.08 -7.53
C TYR A 157 -7.51 1.98 -8.85
N ASN A 158 -8.68 2.61 -8.95
CA ASN A 158 -9.51 2.58 -10.16
C ASN A 158 -9.02 3.53 -11.26
N GLU A 159 -8.24 4.55 -10.91
CA GLU A 159 -7.64 5.50 -11.87
C GLU A 159 -6.51 4.83 -12.66
N PHE A 160 -5.72 3.97 -12.02
CA PHE A 160 -4.60 3.28 -12.67
C PHE A 160 -5.05 2.31 -13.78
N ASN A 161 -4.16 2.11 -14.76
CA ASN A 161 -4.40 1.17 -15.85
C ASN A 161 -4.17 -0.28 -15.39
N THR A 162 -5.18 -0.85 -14.74
CA THR A 162 -5.19 -2.25 -14.32
C THR A 162 -6.27 -3.03 -15.07
N SER A 163 -6.23 -4.37 -14.99
CA SER A 163 -7.26 -5.22 -15.60
C SER A 163 -8.67 -4.88 -15.13
N ILE A 164 -9.66 -5.04 -16.02
CA ILE A 164 -11.06 -4.72 -15.72
C ILE A 164 -11.58 -5.49 -14.49
N TYR A 165 -11.13 -6.73 -14.30
CA TYR A 165 -11.44 -7.53 -13.12
C TYR A 165 -11.00 -6.85 -11.82
N LYS A 166 -9.77 -6.33 -11.78
CA LYS A 166 -9.26 -5.57 -10.62
C LYS A 166 -10.07 -4.29 -10.41
N LYS A 167 -10.40 -3.56 -11.48
CA LYS A 167 -11.24 -2.35 -11.39
C LYS A 167 -12.62 -2.63 -10.81
N ILE A 168 -13.31 -3.67 -11.30
CA ILE A 168 -14.61 -4.13 -10.75
C ILE A 168 -14.48 -4.46 -9.27
N ARG A 169 -13.47 -5.26 -8.88
CA ARG A 169 -13.24 -5.63 -7.48
C ARG A 169 -12.99 -4.41 -6.59
N ASN A 170 -12.18 -3.46 -7.06
CA ASN A 170 -11.89 -2.23 -6.34
C ASN A 170 -13.13 -1.33 -6.24
N ALA A 171 -13.95 -1.26 -7.28
CA ALA A 171 -15.21 -0.51 -7.26
C ALA A 171 -16.23 -1.10 -6.29
N ILE A 172 -16.36 -2.43 -6.23
CA ILE A 172 -17.21 -3.11 -5.23
C ILE A 172 -16.71 -2.79 -3.81
N ASN A 173 -15.40 -2.84 -3.57
CA ASN A 173 -14.85 -2.50 -2.25
C ASN A 173 -15.00 -1.00 -1.92
N TYR A 174 -14.86 -0.10 -2.89
CA TYR A 174 -15.18 1.32 -2.71
C TYR A 174 -16.61 1.46 -2.18
N TRP A 175 -17.60 0.86 -2.82
CA TRP A 175 -18.99 0.96 -2.37
C TRP A 175 -19.23 0.25 -1.03
N ARG A 176 -18.61 -0.91 -0.80
CA ARG A 176 -18.66 -1.64 0.47
C ARG A 176 -18.29 -0.78 1.67
N PHE A 177 -17.19 -0.02 1.58
CA PHE A 177 -16.74 0.87 2.65
C PHE A 177 -17.39 2.25 2.58
N TYR A 178 -17.86 2.70 1.41
CA TYR A 178 -18.65 3.92 1.27
C TYR A 178 -19.87 3.91 2.19
N PHE A 179 -20.56 2.77 2.34
CA PHE A 179 -21.71 2.65 3.23
C PHE A 179 -21.36 2.71 4.73
N CYS A 180 -20.08 2.62 5.11
CA CYS A 180 -19.63 2.87 6.48
C CYS A 180 -19.46 4.37 6.81
N ILE A 181 -19.38 5.24 5.79
CA ILE A 181 -19.18 6.68 6.00
C ILE A 181 -20.51 7.32 6.43
N GLU A 182 -20.57 7.89 7.63
CA GLU A 182 -21.75 8.59 8.12
C GLU A 182 -21.90 9.97 7.46
N ASP A 183 -20.84 10.78 7.51
CA ASP A 183 -20.79 12.11 6.91
C ASP A 183 -20.17 12.06 5.50
N LYS A 184 -21.01 12.05 4.46
CA LYS A 184 -20.57 12.00 3.06
C LYS A 184 -19.82 13.25 2.59
N SER A 185 -19.90 14.37 3.33
CA SER A 185 -19.14 15.58 2.99
C SER A 185 -17.63 15.40 3.17
N LYS A 186 -17.22 14.45 4.02
CA LYS A 186 -15.81 14.15 4.30
C LYS A 186 -15.12 13.28 3.24
N ILE A 187 -15.85 12.82 2.22
CA ILE A 187 -15.29 11.99 1.14
C ILE A 187 -14.23 12.80 0.38
N ARG A 188 -13.01 12.28 0.33
CA ARG A 188 -11.85 12.94 -0.32
C ARG A 188 -11.76 12.66 -1.81
N LYS A 189 -12.13 11.46 -2.24
CA LYS A 189 -12.06 11.04 -3.64
C LYS A 189 -13.29 10.23 -3.99
N ARG A 190 -13.98 10.63 -5.05
CA ARG A 190 -15.11 9.89 -5.61
C ARG A 190 -14.63 8.99 -6.74
N ILE A 191 -15.17 7.78 -6.80
CA ILE A 191 -14.95 6.88 -7.94
C ILE A 191 -15.71 7.39 -9.18
N ASN A 192 -15.22 7.04 -10.37
CA ASN A 192 -15.89 7.38 -11.64
C ASN A 192 -17.37 6.93 -11.63
N PRO A 193 -18.34 7.79 -12.03
CA PRO A 193 -19.76 7.48 -12.04
C PRO A 193 -20.16 6.21 -12.79
N PHE A 194 -19.37 5.77 -13.77
CA PHE A 194 -19.54 4.50 -14.47
C PHE A 194 -19.70 3.31 -13.49
N TRP A 195 -19.06 3.38 -12.33
CA TRP A 195 -19.07 2.31 -11.33
C TRP A 195 -20.24 2.36 -10.34
N ILE A 196 -21.16 3.34 -10.45
CA ILE A 196 -22.33 3.45 -9.54
C ILE A 196 -23.22 2.21 -9.57
N GLY A 197 -23.32 1.54 -10.73
CA GLY A 197 -24.09 0.29 -10.88
C GLY A 197 -23.61 -0.86 -10.00
N LEU A 198 -22.38 -0.81 -9.47
CA LEU A 198 -21.85 -1.81 -8.53
C LEU A 198 -22.18 -1.50 -7.06
N SER A 199 -22.84 -0.37 -6.78
CA SER A 199 -23.21 0.01 -5.41
C SER A 199 -24.14 -0.99 -4.70
N PRO A 200 -25.12 -1.65 -5.35
CA PRO A 200 -25.93 -2.66 -4.67
C PRO A 200 -25.11 -3.86 -4.19
N ILE A 201 -24.12 -4.30 -4.98
CA ILE A 201 -23.22 -5.39 -4.62
C ILE A 201 -22.34 -4.96 -3.44
N GLY A 202 -21.78 -3.75 -3.49
CA GLY A 202 -21.01 -3.18 -2.37
C GLY A 202 -21.84 -3.12 -1.08
N TRP A 203 -23.11 -2.72 -1.17
CA TRP A 203 -24.04 -2.71 -0.03
C TRP A 203 -24.26 -4.11 0.57
N LEU A 204 -24.45 -5.14 -0.26
CA LEU A 204 -24.57 -6.52 0.23
C LEU A 204 -23.33 -6.96 1.03
N PHE A 205 -22.12 -6.62 0.55
CA PHE A 205 -20.89 -6.89 1.31
C PHE A 205 -20.82 -6.10 2.62
N HIS A 206 -21.24 -4.83 2.62
CA HIS A 206 -21.33 -4.03 3.83
C HIS A 206 -22.22 -4.69 4.90
N ILE A 207 -23.43 -5.12 4.51
CA ILE A 207 -24.36 -5.82 5.41
C ILE A 207 -23.74 -7.13 5.91
N LYS A 208 -23.14 -7.93 5.03
CA LYS A 208 -22.43 -9.16 5.40
C LYS A 208 -21.36 -8.91 6.46
N ASP A 209 -20.56 -7.86 6.32
CA ASP A 209 -19.53 -7.52 7.29
C ASP A 209 -20.11 -7.08 8.62
N ARG A 210 -21.15 -6.24 8.61
CA ARG A 210 -21.87 -5.81 9.82
C ARG A 210 -22.41 -7.00 10.60
N ILE A 211 -22.99 -7.99 9.91
CA ILE A 211 -23.48 -9.22 10.54
C ILE A 211 -22.31 -10.02 11.14
N ARG A 212 -21.22 -10.18 10.39
CA ARG A 212 -20.05 -10.94 10.85
C ARG A 212 -19.39 -10.31 12.08
N ILE A 213 -19.26 -8.99 12.11
CA ILE A 213 -18.65 -8.27 13.23
C ILE A 213 -19.56 -8.31 14.47
N LYS A 214 -20.89 -8.25 14.31
CA LYS A 214 -21.83 -8.39 15.45
C LYS A 214 -21.83 -9.79 16.09
N LYS A 215 -21.41 -10.82 15.36
CA LYS A 215 -21.37 -12.22 15.83
C LYS A 215 -20.08 -12.58 16.57
N LYS A 216 -19.05 -11.73 16.48
CA LYS A 216 -17.77 -11.89 17.20
C LYS A 216 -17.79 -11.01 18.44
#